data_AF-A0A8H7D628-F1
#
_entry.id   AF-A0A8H7D628-F1
#
_cell.length_a   1.000
_cell.length_b   1.000
_cell.length_c   1.000
_cell.angle_alpha   90.00
_cell.angle_beta   90.00
_cell.angle_gamma   90.00
#
_symmetry.space_group_name_H-M   'P 1'
#
loop_
_entity.id
_entity.type
_entity.pdbx_description
1 polymer ?
#
loop_
_entity_poly.entity_id
_entity_poly.type
_entity_poly.pdbx_seq_one_letter_code
_entity_poly.pdbx_strand_id
1 'polypeptide(L)'
;MDFAPTASITGLASAAELPKCNACHKAPVTNAGYSTCRPCRDKRNEMKKRSQQKKREQKFRLLQAIAGSDNIPFPAPRPTEKSASAGKKRKAPEDEESLADALERMRKRFKKMEAFTKVDVASKSPPVATPEPVFKKFVSAGDLHKTIKRRYPDNSNSLRFYGTYAIIALPDVDNKHRARQVARDLRDNTTLHFNLENKESYRNGTAYTIHYKCTCRASSIKRTASDLSLYFGSKNKTASEETPKSECRGRIEICAEDDRSHPQGWLGQRVKVTITHPKKI
;
A
#
# COMPACT_ATOMS: atom_id res chain seq x y z
N MET A 1 -59.54 40.17 -19.81
CA MET A 1 -58.23 39.62 -19.41
C MET A 1 -58.39 38.12 -19.37
N ASP A 2 -58.15 37.53 -20.53
CA ASP A 2 -58.51 36.18 -20.92
C ASP A 2 -57.36 35.23 -20.54
N PHE A 3 -57.68 34.21 -19.74
CA PHE A 3 -56.73 33.16 -19.37
C PHE A 3 -56.78 32.02 -20.38
N ALA A 4 -55.65 31.79 -21.06
CA ALA A 4 -55.47 30.70 -22.02
C ALA A 4 -55.35 29.32 -21.31
N PRO A 5 -55.85 28.23 -21.92
CA PRO A 5 -55.83 26.89 -21.33
C PRO A 5 -54.45 26.23 -21.44
N THR A 6 -54.02 25.61 -20.34
CA THR A 6 -52.79 24.81 -20.24
C THR A 6 -52.96 23.46 -20.94
N ALA A 7 -52.20 23.25 -22.02
CA ALA A 7 -52.14 21.98 -22.73
C ALA A 7 -51.50 20.89 -21.87
N SER A 8 -52.25 19.81 -21.62
CA SER A 8 -51.76 18.61 -20.93
C SER A 8 -50.89 17.79 -21.88
N ILE A 9 -49.59 17.76 -21.64
CA ILE A 9 -48.63 16.93 -22.38
C ILE A 9 -48.70 15.50 -21.82
N THR A 10 -49.58 14.67 -22.38
CA THR A 10 -49.57 13.21 -22.16
C THR A 10 -48.50 12.58 -23.05
N GLY A 11 -47.24 12.71 -22.64
CA GLY A 11 -46.13 11.95 -23.21
C GLY A 11 -46.09 10.55 -22.59
N LEU A 12 -46.64 9.56 -23.28
CA LEU A 12 -46.44 8.14 -22.99
C LEU A 12 -44.96 7.80 -23.14
N ALA A 13 -44.20 7.94 -22.05
CA ALA A 13 -42.82 7.51 -21.98
C ALA A 13 -42.77 6.00 -22.23
N SER A 14 -42.20 5.60 -23.38
CA SER A 14 -41.88 4.22 -23.72
C SER A 14 -41.21 3.55 -22.52
N ALA A 15 -41.81 2.45 -22.04
CA ALA A 15 -41.32 1.70 -20.90
C ALA A 15 -39.94 1.12 -21.22
N ALA A 16 -38.89 1.89 -20.94
CA ALA A 16 -37.52 1.45 -21.10
C ALA A 16 -37.31 0.19 -20.25
N GLU A 17 -37.02 -0.94 -20.91
CA GLU A 17 -36.76 -2.20 -20.22
C GLU A 17 -35.61 -2.01 -19.22
N LEU A 18 -35.92 -2.20 -17.94
CA LEU A 18 -34.91 -2.11 -16.89
C LEU A 18 -33.85 -3.22 -17.07
N PRO A 19 -32.56 -2.90 -16.91
CA PRO A 19 -31.49 -3.88 -17.08
C PRO A 19 -31.65 -5.05 -16.10
N LYS A 20 -31.48 -6.28 -16.59
CA LYS A 20 -31.53 -7.50 -15.78
C LYS A 20 -30.29 -7.61 -14.89
N CYS A 21 -30.45 -8.15 -13.68
CA CYS A 21 -29.35 -8.34 -12.74
C CYS A 21 -28.27 -9.31 -13.27
N ASN A 22 -26.99 -8.91 -13.25
CA ASN A 22 -25.86 -9.73 -13.73
C ASN A 22 -25.60 -11.03 -12.95
N ALA A 23 -26.12 -11.17 -11.73
CA ALA A 23 -25.87 -12.35 -10.90
C ALA A 23 -26.95 -13.44 -11.03
N CYS A 24 -28.23 -13.06 -11.02
CA CYS A 24 -29.34 -14.02 -11.08
C CYS A 24 -30.11 -13.99 -12.41
N HIS A 25 -29.90 -12.97 -13.24
CA HIS A 25 -30.61 -12.72 -14.51
C HIS A 25 -32.15 -12.65 -14.43
N LYS A 26 -32.73 -12.67 -13.21
CA LYS A 26 -34.18 -12.76 -12.98
C LYS A 26 -34.85 -11.42 -12.67
N ALA A 27 -34.22 -10.58 -11.86
CA ALA A 27 -34.82 -9.34 -11.38
C ALA A 27 -34.29 -8.13 -12.15
N PRO A 28 -35.15 -7.16 -12.53
CA PRO A 28 -34.69 -5.87 -13.02
C PRO A 28 -33.98 -5.10 -11.91
N VAL A 29 -32.93 -4.36 -12.26
CA VAL A 29 -32.21 -3.53 -11.29
C VAL A 29 -32.89 -2.17 -11.17
N THR A 30 -33.57 -1.95 -10.05
CA THR A 30 -34.37 -0.75 -9.80
C THR A 30 -33.55 0.46 -9.35
N ASN A 31 -32.30 0.27 -8.90
CA ASN A 31 -31.45 1.35 -8.41
C ASN A 31 -30.43 1.75 -9.47
N ALA A 32 -30.53 2.99 -9.96
CA ALA A 32 -29.54 3.59 -10.83
C ALA A 32 -28.14 3.50 -10.18
N GLY A 33 -27.18 2.90 -10.88
CA GLY A 33 -25.80 2.77 -10.44
C GLY A 33 -25.36 1.40 -9.91
N TYR A 34 -26.25 0.40 -9.86
CA TYR A 34 -25.85 -0.97 -9.50
C TYR A 34 -26.09 -1.94 -10.66
N SER A 35 -25.19 -2.93 -10.80
CA SER A 35 -25.30 -4.00 -11.81
C SER A 35 -25.97 -5.28 -11.28
N THR A 36 -26.33 -5.30 -10.00
CA THR A 36 -26.91 -6.46 -9.31
C THR A 36 -28.12 -6.06 -8.50
N CYS A 37 -29.13 -6.92 -8.46
CA CYS A 37 -30.34 -6.69 -7.68
C CYS A 37 -30.04 -6.73 -6.18
N ARG A 38 -30.92 -6.11 -5.39
CA ARG A 38 -30.82 -6.03 -3.92
C ARG A 38 -30.65 -7.41 -3.25
N PRO A 39 -31.43 -8.46 -3.59
CA PRO A 39 -31.25 -9.80 -3.00
C PRO A 39 -29.85 -10.39 -3.23
N CYS A 40 -29.29 -10.26 -4.43
CA CYS A 40 -27.94 -10.76 -4.73
C CYS A 40 -26.85 -9.99 -3.99
N ARG A 41 -27.02 -8.67 -3.82
CA ARG A 41 -26.10 -7.82 -3.04
C ARG A 41 -26.14 -8.20 -1.56
N ASP A 42 -27.33 -8.39 -1.01
CA ASP A 42 -27.51 -8.76 0.39
C ASP A 42 -26.90 -10.13 0.68
N LYS A 43 -27.15 -11.13 -0.18
CA LYS A 43 -26.52 -12.46 -0.09
C LYS A 43 -24.98 -12.39 -0.17
N ARG A 44 -24.43 -11.55 -1.07
CA ARG A 44 -22.98 -11.33 -1.17
C ARG A 44 -22.40 -10.68 0.09
N ASN A 45 -23.09 -9.68 0.63
CA ASN A 45 -22.70 -9.00 1.86
C ASN A 45 -22.74 -9.96 3.06
N GLU A 46 -23.76 -10.81 3.14
CA GLU A 46 -23.87 -11.84 4.18
C GLU A 46 -22.75 -12.87 4.10
N MET A 47 -22.43 -13.38 2.89
CA MET A 47 -21.28 -14.28 2.71
C MET A 47 -19.96 -13.63 3.12
N LYS A 48 -19.78 -12.34 2.81
CA LYS A 48 -18.59 -11.58 3.25
C LYS A 48 -18.53 -11.45 4.76
N LYS A 49 -19.65 -11.15 5.44
CA LYS A 49 -19.75 -11.10 6.91
C LYS A 49 -19.41 -12.47 7.54
N ARG A 50 -20.01 -13.56 7.05
CA ARG A 50 -19.72 -14.93 7.52
C ARG A 50 -18.25 -15.32 7.33
N SER A 51 -17.64 -14.97 6.20
CA SER A 51 -16.21 -15.24 5.97
C SER A 51 -15.31 -14.44 6.92
N GLN A 52 -15.62 -13.16 7.16
CA GLN A 52 -14.87 -12.35 8.12
C GLN A 52 -15.01 -12.86 9.56
N GLN A 53 -16.21 -13.31 9.95
CA GLN A 53 -16.45 -13.92 11.25
C GLN A 53 -15.63 -15.20 11.43
N LYS A 54 -15.66 -16.13 10.45
CA LYS A 54 -14.84 -17.35 10.47
C LYS A 54 -13.34 -17.05 10.60
N LYS A 55 -12.84 -16.03 9.91
CA LYS A 55 -11.43 -15.61 10.03
C LYS A 55 -11.11 -15.06 11.43
N ARG A 56 -12.02 -14.31 12.04
CA ARG A 56 -11.87 -13.81 13.43
C ARG A 56 -11.87 -14.96 14.44
N GLU A 57 -12.80 -15.90 14.29
CA GLU A 57 -12.87 -17.10 15.14
C GLU A 57 -11.62 -17.98 15.00
N GLN A 58 -11.12 -18.20 13.79
CA GLN A 58 -9.86 -18.91 13.56
C GLN A 58 -8.66 -18.20 14.21
N LYS A 59 -8.58 -16.88 14.07
CA LYS A 59 -7.53 -16.08 14.71
C LYS A 59 -7.61 -16.15 16.24
N PHE A 60 -8.82 -16.07 16.79
CA PHE A 60 -9.04 -16.19 18.23
C PHE A 60 -8.65 -17.58 18.74
N ARG A 61 -9.04 -18.65 18.02
CA ARG A 61 -8.66 -20.03 18.35
C ARG A 61 -7.15 -20.24 18.31
N LEU A 62 -6.46 -19.63 17.34
CA LEU A 62 -4.99 -19.67 17.26
C LEU A 62 -4.34 -18.96 18.46
N LEU A 63 -4.84 -17.77 18.82
CA LEU A 63 -4.33 -17.05 20.00
C LEU A 63 -4.57 -17.80 21.30
N GLN A 64 -5.73 -18.47 21.44
CA GLN A 64 -6.05 -19.29 22.60
C GLN A 64 -5.13 -20.52 22.68
N ALA A 65 -4.81 -21.14 21.54
CA ALA A 65 -3.88 -22.27 21.48
C ALA A 65 -2.44 -21.86 21.88
N ILE A 66 -2.02 -20.63 21.57
CA ILE A 66 -0.72 -20.09 21.97
C ILE A 66 -0.71 -19.73 23.46
N ALA A 67 -1.76 -19.07 23.96
CA ALA A 67 -1.85 -18.65 25.36
C ALA A 67 -2.04 -19.82 26.34
N GLY A 68 -2.57 -20.96 25.89
CA GLY A 68 -2.78 -22.15 26.70
C GLY A 68 -1.56 -23.06 26.84
N SER A 69 -0.41 -22.75 26.20
CA SER A 69 0.76 -23.65 26.19
C SER A 69 1.77 -23.44 27.32
N ASP A 70 1.48 -22.61 28.32
CA ASP A 70 2.44 -22.26 29.37
C ASP A 70 2.71 -23.36 30.43
N ASN A 71 2.27 -24.60 30.20
CA ASN A 71 2.60 -25.72 31.10
C ASN A 71 2.53 -27.10 30.44
N ILE A 72 3.07 -27.24 29.23
CA ILE A 72 3.39 -28.57 28.69
C ILE A 72 4.92 -28.74 28.74
N PRO A 73 5.46 -29.59 29.64
CA PRO A 73 6.85 -30.01 29.57
C PRO A 73 7.11 -30.55 28.17
N PHE A 74 8.09 -29.99 27.47
CA PHE A 74 8.57 -30.46 26.17
C PHE A 74 8.67 -32.00 26.20
N PRO A 75 7.74 -32.76 25.59
CA PRO A 75 7.94 -34.19 25.48
C PRO A 75 9.11 -34.37 24.51
N ALA A 76 10.14 -35.09 24.95
CA ALA A 76 11.26 -35.47 24.12
C ALA A 76 10.77 -35.97 22.75
N PRO A 77 11.48 -35.63 21.65
CA PRO A 77 11.05 -35.93 20.30
C PRO A 77 10.78 -37.44 20.16
N ARG A 78 9.50 -37.80 20.05
CA ARG A 78 9.12 -39.16 19.67
C ARG A 78 9.42 -39.37 18.19
N PRO A 79 9.98 -40.52 17.79
CA PRO A 79 10.22 -40.85 16.40
C PRO A 79 8.93 -40.79 15.60
N THR A 80 8.98 -40.08 14.48
CA THR A 80 7.84 -39.81 13.59
C THR A 80 7.38 -41.09 12.90
N GLU A 81 6.24 -41.63 13.32
CA GLU A 81 5.49 -42.61 12.54
C GLU A 81 4.74 -41.91 11.41
N LYS A 82 5.02 -42.37 10.19
CA LYS A 82 4.47 -41.87 8.93
C LYS A 82 2.99 -42.25 8.84
N SER A 83 2.10 -41.31 9.12
CA SER A 83 0.68 -41.47 8.78
C SER A 83 0.45 -41.05 7.32
N ALA A 84 0.25 -42.05 6.47
CA ALA A 84 -0.18 -41.91 5.09
C ALA A 84 -1.62 -41.36 5.05
N SER A 85 -1.81 -40.13 4.56
CA SER A 85 -3.13 -39.64 4.16
C SER A 85 -3.22 -39.60 2.63
N ALA A 86 -4.11 -40.42 2.12
CA ALA A 86 -4.39 -40.63 0.71
C ALA A 86 -5.02 -39.38 0.07
N GLY A 87 -4.18 -38.56 -0.57
CA GLY A 87 -4.61 -37.50 -1.48
C GLY A 87 -4.95 -38.07 -2.86
N LYS A 88 -6.22 -37.99 -3.25
CA LYS A 88 -6.78 -38.39 -4.54
C LYS A 88 -6.11 -37.60 -5.68
N LYS A 89 -5.16 -38.23 -6.38
CA LYS A 89 -4.47 -37.72 -7.57
C LYS A 89 -5.49 -37.37 -8.66
N ARG A 90 -5.51 -36.11 -9.11
CA ARG A 90 -6.18 -35.71 -10.36
C ARG A 90 -5.32 -36.22 -11.52
N LYS A 91 -5.94 -36.99 -12.42
CA LYS A 91 -5.38 -37.46 -13.68
C LYS A 91 -4.86 -36.25 -14.47
N ALA A 92 -3.57 -36.23 -14.76
CA ALA A 92 -3.00 -35.32 -15.74
C ALA A 92 -3.46 -35.79 -17.14
N PRO A 93 -3.80 -34.87 -18.06
CA PRO A 93 -3.99 -35.22 -19.47
C PRO A 93 -2.65 -35.65 -20.06
N GLU A 94 -2.62 -36.87 -20.61
CA GLU A 94 -1.50 -37.46 -21.35
C GLU A 94 -1.57 -36.98 -22.80
N ASP A 95 -1.35 -35.68 -23.01
CA ASP A 95 -1.05 -35.17 -24.35
C ASP A 95 0.47 -34.97 -24.39
N GLU A 96 1.20 -35.98 -24.88
CA GLU A 96 2.62 -35.88 -25.27
C GLU A 96 2.77 -34.95 -26.49
N GLU A 97 2.32 -33.70 -26.38
CA GLU A 97 2.81 -32.65 -27.27
C GLU A 97 4.28 -32.43 -26.89
N SER A 98 5.17 -32.99 -27.72
CA SER A 98 6.62 -32.99 -27.55
C SER A 98 7.09 -31.65 -26.97
N LEU A 99 7.76 -31.70 -25.81
CA LEU A 99 8.34 -30.55 -25.13
C LEU A 99 9.20 -29.67 -26.08
N ALA A 100 9.75 -30.28 -27.13
CA ALA A 100 10.48 -29.60 -28.20
C ALA A 100 9.60 -28.60 -28.98
N ASP A 101 8.36 -28.97 -29.28
CA ASP A 101 7.43 -28.16 -30.07
C ASP A 101 6.93 -26.94 -29.26
N ALA A 102 6.73 -27.13 -27.95
CA ALA A 102 6.40 -26.03 -27.02
C ALA A 102 7.57 -25.03 -26.86
N LEU A 103 8.81 -25.51 -26.79
CA LEU A 103 10.01 -24.67 -26.71
C LEU A 103 10.27 -23.91 -28.02
N GLU A 104 10.00 -24.53 -29.17
CA GLU A 104 10.18 -23.88 -30.46
C GLU A 104 9.15 -22.76 -30.69
N ARG A 105 7.89 -22.96 -30.29
CA ARG A 105 6.86 -21.90 -30.31
C ARG A 105 7.23 -20.72 -29.41
N MET A 106 7.85 -20.97 -28.26
CA MET A 106 8.35 -19.88 -27.40
C MET A 106 9.53 -19.13 -28.04
N ARG A 107 10.52 -19.82 -28.62
CA ARG A 107 11.65 -19.15 -29.30
C ARG A 107 11.22 -18.27 -30.48
N LYS A 108 10.26 -18.71 -31.30
CA LYS A 108 9.75 -17.91 -32.43
C LYS A 108 9.07 -16.61 -31.99
N ARG A 109 8.46 -16.57 -30.79
CA ARG A 109 7.85 -15.35 -30.24
C ARG A 109 8.89 -14.32 -29.78
N PHE A 110 10.01 -14.74 -29.21
CA PHE A 110 11.07 -13.81 -28.80
C PHE A 110 11.80 -13.18 -29.99
N LYS A 111 12.07 -13.97 -31.03
CA LYS A 111 12.78 -13.48 -32.23
C LYS A 111 12.00 -12.41 -33.01
N LYS A 112 10.65 -12.44 -32.94
CA LYS A 112 9.79 -11.43 -33.58
C LYS A 112 9.75 -10.10 -32.79
N MET A 113 10.08 -10.11 -31.50
CA MET A 113 10.13 -8.87 -30.69
C MET A 113 11.45 -8.11 -30.86
N GLU A 114 12.57 -8.79 -31.14
CA GLU A 114 13.86 -8.13 -31.37
C GLU A 114 13.92 -7.31 -32.68
N ALA A 115 13.09 -7.67 -33.67
CA ALA A 115 13.06 -6.98 -34.96
C ALA A 115 12.37 -5.60 -34.94
N PHE A 116 11.61 -5.27 -33.88
CA PHE A 116 10.89 -3.99 -33.76
C PHE A 116 11.64 -2.90 -32.99
N THR A 117 12.83 -3.20 -32.44
CA THR A 117 13.60 -2.27 -31.59
C THR A 117 14.76 -1.54 -32.29
N LYS A 118 14.84 -1.56 -33.62
CA LYS A 118 15.72 -0.66 -34.38
C LYS A 118 14.98 0.64 -34.69
N VAL A 119 14.87 1.51 -33.70
CA VAL A 119 14.56 2.93 -33.91
C VAL A 119 15.88 3.68 -33.75
N ASP A 120 16.36 4.25 -34.85
CA ASP A 120 17.53 5.11 -34.90
C ASP A 120 17.25 6.42 -34.15
N VAL A 121 17.42 6.40 -32.82
CA VAL A 121 17.37 7.59 -32.00
C VAL A 121 18.77 8.20 -31.98
N ALA A 122 18.92 9.29 -32.73
CA ALA A 122 20.10 10.15 -32.72
C ALA A 122 20.57 10.43 -31.28
N SER A 123 21.75 9.90 -30.97
CA SER A 123 22.38 9.86 -29.65
C SER A 123 22.76 11.27 -29.19
N LYS A 124 21.84 11.91 -28.46
CA LYS A 124 22.24 12.87 -27.43
C LYS A 124 22.91 12.04 -26.34
N SER A 125 24.19 12.30 -26.10
CA SER A 125 24.97 11.63 -25.05
C SER A 125 24.14 11.51 -23.77
N PRO A 126 23.99 10.29 -23.23
CA PRO A 126 23.16 10.09 -22.04
C PRO A 126 23.67 11.02 -20.94
N PRO A 127 22.77 11.75 -20.25
CA PRO A 127 23.16 12.63 -19.17
C PRO A 127 24.00 11.83 -18.18
N VAL A 128 25.19 12.36 -17.86
CA VAL A 128 26.15 11.77 -16.93
C VAL A 128 25.39 11.21 -15.73
N ALA A 129 25.45 9.89 -15.54
CA ALA A 129 24.70 9.19 -14.51
C ALA A 129 25.01 9.85 -13.16
N THR A 130 23.99 10.42 -12.53
CA THR A 130 24.15 10.96 -11.18
C THR A 130 24.59 9.80 -10.28
N PRO A 131 25.70 9.91 -9.54
CA PRO A 131 26.21 8.81 -8.73
C PRO A 131 25.12 8.33 -7.78
N GLU A 132 24.83 7.03 -7.80
CA GLU A 132 23.79 6.46 -6.95
C GLU A 132 24.11 6.76 -5.47
N PRO A 133 23.11 7.17 -4.67
CA PRO A 133 23.34 7.47 -3.27
C PRO A 133 23.78 6.21 -2.52
N VAL A 134 24.87 6.31 -1.77
CA VAL A 134 25.36 5.20 -0.94
C VAL A 134 24.44 5.04 0.27
N PHE A 135 23.64 3.96 0.27
CA PHE A 135 22.75 3.63 1.37
C PHE A 135 23.53 3.05 2.55
N LYS A 136 23.37 3.66 3.73
CA LYS A 136 23.90 3.11 4.98
C LYS A 136 23.06 1.90 5.39
N LYS A 137 23.70 0.74 5.55
CA LYS A 137 23.06 -0.50 6.00
C LYS A 137 22.87 -0.49 7.53
N PHE A 138 21.71 -0.91 7.99
CA PHE A 138 21.37 -1.07 9.40
C PHE A 138 20.91 -2.49 9.69
N VAL A 139 21.24 -2.98 10.89
CA VAL A 139 20.85 -4.32 11.33
C VAL A 139 19.36 -4.35 11.70
N SER A 140 18.87 -3.31 12.37
CA SER A 140 17.49 -3.20 12.83
C SER A 140 16.82 -1.87 12.46
N ALA A 141 15.49 -1.86 12.43
CA ALA A 141 14.70 -0.64 12.28
C ALA A 141 14.96 0.35 13.43
N GLY A 142 15.14 -0.16 14.66
CA GLY A 142 15.43 0.65 15.83
C GLY A 142 16.74 1.43 15.70
N ASP A 143 17.79 0.82 15.15
CA ASP A 143 19.07 1.49 14.93
C ASP A 143 18.95 2.59 13.87
N LEU A 144 18.19 2.33 12.81
CA LEU A 144 17.87 3.33 11.79
C LEU A 144 17.14 4.53 12.43
N HIS A 145 16.11 4.29 13.24
CA HIS A 145 15.35 5.35 13.92
C HIS A 145 16.25 6.16 14.87
N LYS A 146 17.08 5.49 15.69
CA LYS A 146 18.05 6.14 16.59
C LYS A 146 19.06 6.99 15.82
N THR A 147 19.50 6.55 14.65
CA THR A 147 20.42 7.34 13.81
C THR A 147 19.73 8.54 13.17
N ILE A 148 18.49 8.40 12.70
CA ILE A 148 17.71 9.54 12.21
C ILE A 148 17.51 10.56 13.32
N LYS A 149 17.06 10.14 14.50
CA LYS A 149 16.82 11.02 15.66
C LYS A 149 18.09 11.77 16.08
N ARG A 150 19.26 11.11 16.07
CA ARG A 150 20.55 11.74 16.36
C ARG A 150 20.99 12.75 15.31
N ARG A 151 20.72 12.48 14.02
CA ARG A 151 21.12 13.38 12.91
C ARG A 151 20.12 14.51 12.66
N TYR A 152 18.88 14.37 13.14
CA TYR A 152 17.81 15.33 12.92
C TYR A 152 17.30 15.92 14.24
N PRO A 153 18.11 16.72 14.95
CA PRO A 153 17.58 17.61 15.97
C PRO A 153 16.64 18.63 15.31
N ASP A 154 15.68 19.16 16.08
CA ASP A 154 14.50 19.92 15.63
C ASP A 154 14.76 21.15 14.73
N ASN A 155 16.01 21.49 14.41
CA ASN A 155 16.40 22.67 13.63
C ASN A 155 17.50 22.42 12.58
N SER A 156 17.69 21.19 12.09
CA SER A 156 18.72 20.97 11.05
C SER A 156 18.33 21.63 9.72
N ASN A 157 19.18 22.56 9.26
CA ASN A 157 18.92 23.39 8.06
C ASN A 157 18.94 22.59 6.75
N SER A 158 19.57 21.41 6.73
CA SER A 158 19.60 20.49 5.60
C SER A 158 19.86 19.08 6.12
N LEU A 159 19.05 18.11 5.69
CA LEU A 159 19.26 16.70 6.02
C LEU A 159 19.23 15.90 4.72
N ARG A 160 20.28 15.12 4.48
CA ARG A 160 20.25 14.02 3.50
C ARG A 160 20.57 12.74 4.25
N PHE A 161 19.62 11.81 4.25
CA PHE A 161 19.79 10.53 4.90
C PHE A 161 19.34 9.42 3.95
N TYR A 162 20.20 8.41 3.80
CA TYR A 162 19.96 7.23 2.99
C TYR A 162 20.24 6.02 3.87
N GLY A 163 19.19 5.32 4.26
CA GLY A 163 19.26 4.15 5.13
C GLY A 163 18.57 2.95 4.51
N THR A 164 19.11 1.76 4.77
CA THR A 164 18.48 0.51 4.36
C THR A 164 18.61 -0.54 5.45
N TYR A 165 17.59 -1.37 5.61
CA TYR A 165 17.62 -2.53 6.49
C TYR A 165 16.75 -3.64 5.91
N ALA A 166 17.00 -4.87 6.32
CA ALA A 166 16.25 -6.04 5.88
C ALA A 166 15.38 -6.57 7.03
N ILE A 167 14.22 -7.12 6.68
CA ILE A 167 13.29 -7.79 7.60
C ILE A 167 12.90 -9.11 6.96
N ILE A 168 12.67 -10.16 7.75
CA ILE A 168 12.11 -11.41 7.24
C ILE A 168 10.68 -11.14 6.74
N ALA A 169 10.37 -11.60 5.52
CA ALA A 169 9.05 -11.41 4.94
C ALA A 169 8.02 -12.27 5.67
N LEU A 170 6.87 -11.68 5.98
CA LEU A 170 5.71 -12.42 6.48
C LEU A 170 4.77 -12.65 5.30
N PRO A 171 4.21 -13.87 5.13
CA PRO A 171 3.39 -14.21 3.97
C PRO A 171 2.11 -13.36 3.87
N ASP A 172 1.62 -12.85 5.00
CA ASP A 172 0.41 -12.02 5.09
C ASP A 172 0.69 -10.51 4.91
N VAL A 173 1.96 -10.09 4.80
CA VAL A 173 2.34 -8.68 4.81
C VAL A 173 2.94 -8.26 3.46
N ASP A 174 2.10 -7.69 2.60
CA ASP A 174 2.52 -7.10 1.33
C ASP A 174 3.51 -5.93 1.54
N ASN A 175 4.37 -5.67 0.54
CA ASN A 175 5.30 -4.53 0.53
C ASN A 175 4.59 -3.18 0.71
N LYS A 176 3.35 -3.06 0.21
CA LYS A 176 2.49 -1.91 0.45
C LYS A 176 2.12 -1.72 1.92
N HIS A 177 1.78 -2.82 2.61
CA HIS A 177 1.47 -2.77 4.03
C HIS A 177 2.74 -2.43 4.83
N ARG A 178 3.86 -3.05 4.47
CA ARG A 178 5.16 -2.81 5.10
C ARG A 178 5.60 -1.35 4.99
N ALA A 179 5.61 -0.77 3.79
CA ALA A 179 5.99 0.62 3.59
C ALA A 179 5.13 1.60 4.41
N ARG A 180 3.82 1.33 4.55
CA ARG A 180 2.90 2.13 5.39
C ARG A 180 3.14 1.95 6.89
N GLN A 181 3.54 0.75 7.30
CA GLN A 181 3.93 0.49 8.68
C GLN A 181 5.20 1.27 9.02
N VAL A 182 6.22 1.17 8.18
CA VAL A 182 7.48 1.91 8.34
C VAL A 182 7.24 3.43 8.37
N ALA A 183 6.31 3.95 7.56
CA ALA A 183 5.95 5.37 7.60
C ALA A 183 5.36 5.78 8.96
N ARG A 184 4.52 4.95 9.59
CA ARG A 184 4.00 5.20 10.93
C ARG A 184 5.11 5.09 11.97
N ASP A 185 5.91 4.04 11.91
CA ASP A 185 7.01 3.81 12.84
C ASP A 185 8.03 4.96 12.79
N LEU A 186 8.34 5.49 11.60
CA LEU A 186 9.21 6.66 11.45
C LEU A 186 8.61 7.90 12.11
N ARG A 187 7.31 8.14 11.94
CA ARG A 187 6.64 9.29 12.57
C ARG A 187 6.59 9.18 14.09
N ASP A 188 6.37 7.98 14.61
CA ASP A 188 6.17 7.75 16.04
C ASP A 188 7.51 7.65 16.81
N ASN A 189 8.56 7.11 16.18
CA ASN A 189 9.85 6.87 16.83
C ASN A 189 10.92 7.92 16.51
N THR A 190 10.66 8.86 15.61
CA THR A 190 11.59 9.94 15.24
C THR A 190 10.95 11.31 15.43
N THR A 191 11.74 12.38 15.31
CA THR A 191 11.28 13.78 15.34
C THR A 191 10.79 14.27 13.96
N LEU A 192 10.66 13.37 12.98
CA LEU A 192 10.22 13.74 11.64
C LEU A 192 8.71 13.99 11.62
N HIS A 193 8.33 15.19 11.20
CA HIS A 193 6.94 15.55 10.95
C HIS A 193 6.64 15.52 9.45
N PHE A 194 5.71 14.68 9.02
CA PHE A 194 5.22 14.63 7.64
C PHE A 194 3.76 14.21 7.59
N ASN A 195 3.06 14.62 6.54
CA ASN A 195 1.64 14.33 6.39
C ASN A 195 1.43 12.91 5.80
N LEU A 196 0.74 12.02 6.52
CA LEU A 196 0.47 10.64 6.07
C LEU A 196 -0.65 10.53 5.00
N GLU A 197 -1.46 11.57 4.87
CA GLU A 197 -2.60 11.64 3.94
C GLU A 197 -2.13 12.00 2.53
N ASN A 198 -1.30 13.04 2.41
CA ASN A 198 -0.78 13.52 1.13
C ASN A 198 0.46 12.72 0.69
N LYS A 199 0.21 11.50 0.22
CA LYS A 199 1.24 10.58 -0.27
C LYS A 199 1.12 10.34 -1.77
N GLU A 200 2.27 10.31 -2.43
CA GLU A 200 2.41 9.76 -3.78
C GLU A 200 2.90 8.31 -3.61
N SER A 201 2.33 7.36 -4.35
CA SER A 201 2.80 5.98 -4.29
C SER A 201 2.98 5.39 -5.67
N TYR A 202 4.05 4.63 -5.84
CA TYR A 202 4.42 3.97 -7.07
C TYR A 202 4.68 2.48 -6.81
N ARG A 203 4.31 1.63 -7.76
CA ARG A 203 4.57 0.19 -7.73
C ARG A 203 5.48 -0.17 -8.90
N ASN A 204 6.59 -0.82 -8.61
CA ASN A 204 7.56 -1.27 -9.61
C ASN A 204 7.83 -2.76 -9.45
N GLY A 205 7.06 -3.60 -10.15
CA GLY A 205 7.20 -5.06 -10.03
C GLY A 205 7.03 -5.54 -8.58
N THR A 206 8.13 -5.99 -7.98
CA THR A 206 8.21 -6.44 -6.58
C THR A 206 8.43 -5.31 -5.57
N ALA A 207 8.75 -4.09 -6.00
CA ALA A 207 8.95 -2.95 -5.13
C ALA A 207 7.69 -2.08 -5.00
N TYR A 208 7.49 -1.51 -3.82
CA TYR A 208 6.48 -0.51 -3.54
C TYR A 208 7.08 0.69 -2.84
N THR A 209 6.98 1.86 -3.48
CA THR A 209 7.55 3.11 -3.00
C THR A 209 6.45 4.10 -2.62
N ILE A 210 6.61 4.78 -1.48
CA ILE A 210 5.74 5.86 -1.03
C ILE A 210 6.59 7.10 -0.78
N HIS A 211 6.12 8.23 -1.30
CA HIS A 211 6.68 9.55 -1.02
C HIS A 211 5.75 10.36 -0.15
N TYR A 212 6.32 11.02 0.85
CA TYR A 212 5.65 11.92 1.76
C TYR A 212 6.31 13.29 1.71
N LYS A 213 5.48 14.34 1.78
CA LYS A 213 5.95 15.72 1.93
C LYS A 213 6.21 16.02 3.41
N CYS A 214 7.38 16.57 3.71
CA CYS A 214 7.74 16.94 5.08
C CYS A 214 6.99 18.18 5.54
N THR A 215 6.57 18.19 6.80
CA THR A 215 5.80 19.26 7.45
C THR A 215 6.52 19.86 8.66
N CYS A 216 7.85 19.69 8.77
CA CYS A 216 8.63 20.21 9.90
C CYS A 216 8.54 21.74 10.07
N ARG A 217 8.21 22.49 9.01
CA ARG A 217 7.95 23.95 9.11
C ARG A 217 6.52 24.31 9.50
N ALA A 218 5.55 23.44 9.22
CA ALA A 218 4.17 23.69 9.62
C ALA A 218 3.95 23.39 11.11
N SER A 219 4.83 22.62 11.75
CA SER A 219 4.70 22.20 13.15
C SER A 219 5.22 23.22 14.17
N SER A 220 5.88 24.30 13.73
CA SER A 220 6.14 25.47 14.58
C SER A 220 4.90 26.34 14.76
N ILE A 221 3.73 25.92 14.25
CA ILE A 221 2.46 26.31 14.84
C ILE A 221 2.54 25.83 16.28
N LYS A 222 3.02 26.75 17.14
CA LYS A 222 3.00 26.65 18.59
C LYS A 222 1.73 25.90 18.89
N ARG A 223 1.83 24.70 19.45
CA ARG A 223 0.68 24.07 20.11
C ARG A 223 0.19 25.17 21.00
N THR A 224 -0.88 25.85 20.58
CA THR A 224 -1.55 26.87 21.36
C THR A 224 -1.95 26.06 22.57
N ALA A 225 -1.15 26.22 23.62
CA ALA A 225 -1.34 25.53 24.87
C ALA A 225 -2.81 25.72 25.19
N SER A 226 -3.54 24.61 25.24
CA SER A 226 -4.89 24.52 25.78
C SER A 226 -5.71 25.79 25.61
N ASP A 227 -6.50 25.77 24.55
CA ASP A 227 -7.59 26.66 24.20
C ASP A 227 -8.62 26.85 25.35
N LEU A 228 -8.15 27.44 26.44
CA LEU A 228 -8.89 27.97 27.59
C LEU A 228 -8.73 29.50 27.65
N SER A 229 -7.78 30.07 26.90
CA SER A 229 -7.56 31.51 26.80
C SER A 229 -8.45 32.18 25.74
N LEU A 230 -9.06 31.44 24.79
CA LEU A 230 -10.11 32.00 23.93
C LEU A 230 -11.42 32.27 24.68
N TYR A 231 -11.60 31.70 25.89
CA TYR A 231 -12.80 31.94 26.70
C TYR A 231 -12.70 33.20 27.57
N PHE A 232 -11.49 33.70 27.86
CA PHE A 232 -11.30 34.92 28.67
C PHE A 232 -10.83 36.09 27.81
N GLY A 233 -11.75 36.59 26.98
CA GLY A 233 -11.87 38.01 26.66
C GLY A 233 -10.62 38.74 26.15
N SER A 234 -10.48 38.82 24.83
CA SER A 234 -9.79 39.96 24.21
C SER A 234 -10.42 40.25 22.86
N LYS A 235 -11.39 41.18 22.88
CA LYS A 235 -11.93 41.83 21.70
C LYS A 235 -10.84 42.73 21.10
N ASN A 236 -10.76 42.73 19.78
CA ASN A 236 -9.96 43.61 18.92
C ASN A 236 -8.52 43.16 18.66
N LYS A 237 -8.37 42.12 17.81
CA LYS A 237 -7.13 41.92 17.06
C LYS A 237 -7.45 41.99 15.56
N THR A 238 -7.08 43.12 14.98
CA THR A 238 -7.09 43.44 13.56
C THR A 238 -6.46 42.31 12.75
N ALA A 239 -7.16 41.90 11.68
CA ALA A 239 -6.74 40.89 10.72
C ALA A 239 -5.43 41.33 10.03
N SER A 240 -4.30 40.95 10.60
CA SER A 240 -2.99 41.07 9.98
C SER A 240 -2.92 40.05 8.85
N GLU A 241 -2.76 40.51 7.61
CA GLU A 241 -2.43 39.68 6.45
C GLU A 241 -1.30 38.71 6.80
N GLU A 242 -1.64 37.41 6.90
CA GLU A 242 -0.66 36.36 7.10
C GLU A 242 0.14 36.18 5.82
N THR A 243 1.35 36.72 5.81
CA THR A 243 2.32 36.42 4.76
C THR A 243 2.51 34.89 4.65
N PRO A 244 2.51 34.32 3.44
CA PRO A 244 2.54 32.87 3.24
C PRO A 244 3.85 32.31 3.82
N LYS A 245 3.72 31.56 4.91
CA LYS A 245 4.86 30.88 5.55
C LYS A 245 5.47 29.91 4.55
N SER A 246 6.74 30.14 4.22
CA SER A 246 7.50 29.30 3.28
C SER A 246 7.40 27.81 3.61
N GLU A 247 6.68 27.07 2.76
CA GLU A 247 6.44 25.63 2.94
C GLU A 247 7.75 24.83 2.93
N CYS A 248 7.80 23.77 3.73
CA CYS A 248 8.95 22.87 3.72
C CYS A 248 8.94 22.05 2.42
N ARG A 249 10.02 22.13 1.65
CA ARG A 249 10.23 21.33 0.43
C ARG A 249 10.92 19.99 0.70
N GLY A 250 10.90 19.52 1.94
CA GLY A 250 11.47 18.22 2.31
C GLY A 250 10.64 17.06 1.78
N ARG A 251 11.30 15.98 1.37
CA ARG A 251 10.68 14.74 0.88
C ARG A 251 11.20 13.55 1.66
N ILE A 252 10.30 12.64 2.03
CA ILE A 252 10.62 11.36 2.64
C ILE A 252 10.13 10.28 1.68
N GLU A 253 11.02 9.40 1.28
CA GLU A 253 10.75 8.28 0.39
C GLU A 253 11.01 6.98 1.14
N ILE A 254 10.04 6.07 1.08
CA ILE A 254 10.09 4.76 1.72
C ILE A 254 9.79 3.74 0.64
N CYS A 255 10.75 2.88 0.35
CA CYS A 255 10.63 1.78 -0.60
C CYS A 255 10.73 0.46 0.15
N ALA A 256 9.76 -0.42 -0.06
CA ALA A 256 9.80 -1.81 0.38
C ALA A 256 9.86 -2.72 -0.86
N GLU A 257 10.87 -3.58 -0.93
CA GLU A 257 11.10 -4.50 -2.04
C GLU A 257 11.42 -5.90 -1.51
N ASP A 258 11.11 -6.93 -2.30
CA ASP A 258 11.44 -8.30 -1.93
C ASP A 258 12.97 -8.50 -1.95
N ASP A 259 13.49 -9.18 -0.94
CA ASP A 259 14.90 -9.48 -0.79
C ASP A 259 15.10 -10.99 -0.69
N ARG A 260 15.96 -11.55 -1.56
CA ARG A 260 16.31 -12.97 -1.58
C ARG A 260 17.77 -13.21 -1.18
N SER A 261 18.43 -12.20 -0.61
CA SER A 261 19.84 -12.29 -0.24
C SER A 261 20.11 -13.10 1.05
N HIS A 262 19.07 -13.59 1.73
CA HIS A 262 19.24 -14.37 2.94
C HIS A 262 19.94 -15.71 2.64
N PRO A 263 21.02 -16.08 3.37
CA PRO A 263 21.82 -17.27 3.05
C PRO A 263 21.04 -18.58 3.18
N GLN A 264 20.01 -18.63 4.04
CA GLN A 264 19.15 -19.81 4.21
C GLN A 264 17.97 -19.86 3.22
N GLY A 265 17.91 -18.97 2.23
CA GLY A 265 16.86 -18.95 1.21
C GLY A 265 15.49 -18.44 1.69
N TRP A 266 15.40 -17.89 2.90
CA TRP A 266 14.19 -17.25 3.38
C TRP A 266 13.89 -15.97 2.60
N LEU A 267 12.61 -15.75 2.30
CA LEU A 267 12.16 -14.51 1.69
C LEU A 267 12.26 -13.39 2.72
N GLY A 268 12.97 -12.33 2.36
CA GLY A 268 13.07 -11.08 3.09
C GLY A 268 12.33 -9.95 2.38
N GLN A 269 12.22 -8.83 3.09
CA GLN A 269 11.79 -7.53 2.57
C GLN A 269 12.90 -6.54 2.92
N ARG A 270 13.46 -5.88 1.91
CA ARG A 270 14.40 -4.78 2.08
C ARG A 270 13.65 -3.47 2.11
N VAL A 271 13.88 -2.68 3.16
CA VAL A 271 13.28 -1.38 3.35
C VAL A 271 14.36 -0.32 3.14
N LYS A 272 14.19 0.52 2.12
CA LYS A 272 15.02 1.70 1.84
C LYS A 272 14.28 2.95 2.30
N VAL A 273 14.95 3.78 3.09
CA VAL A 273 14.44 5.06 3.58
C VAL A 273 15.37 6.16 3.10
N THR A 274 14.82 7.08 2.32
CA THR A 274 15.51 8.27 1.81
C THR A 274 14.82 9.51 2.37
N ILE A 275 15.58 10.37 3.03
CA ILE A 275 15.09 11.64 3.56
C ILE A 275 15.93 12.76 2.96
N THR A 276 15.26 13.66 2.26
CA THR A 276 15.90 14.80 1.59
C THR A 276 15.24 16.08 2.04
N HIS A 277 15.98 16.90 2.79
CA HIS A 277 15.63 18.25 3.17
C HIS A 277 16.57 19.23 2.46
N PRO A 278 16.04 20.11 1.59
CA PRO A 278 16.87 21.14 0.98
C PRO A 278 17.37 22.11 2.05
N LYS A 279 18.57 22.66 1.82
CA LYS A 279 19.14 23.70 2.67
C LYS A 279 18.19 24.90 2.67
N LYS A 280 17.91 25.46 3.85
CA LYS A 280 17.27 26.78 3.95
C LYS A 280 18.16 27.78 3.20
N ILE A 281 17.64 28.28 2.07
CA ILE A 281 18.14 29.50 1.42
C ILE A 281 17.64 30.67 2.26
#